data_AF-A0A965ABD0-F1
#
_entry.id   AF-A0A965ABD0-F1
#
_cell.length_a   1.000
_cell.length_b   1.000
_cell.length_c   1.000
_cell.angle_alpha   90.00
_cell.angle_beta   90.00
_cell.angle_gamma   90.00
#
_symmetry.space_group_name_H-M   'P 1'
#
loop_
_entity.id
_entity.type
_entity.pdbx_description
1 polymer ?
#
loop_
_entity_poly.entity_id
_entity_poly.type
_entity_poly.pdbx_seq_one_letter_code
_entity_poly.pdbx_strand_id
1 'polypeptide(L)'
;MRFNQFISEMESMANARDSINQDLADGLENNFQNPEEGFEVIKAIFGNYGVGEVPLDQLNPEGDEIAVDVETISGPLILYVIYSLTDDGDYEFYAELTDDDGLEEIISDEEEEDEVEKD
;
A
#
# COMPACT_ATOMS: atom_id res chain seq x y z
N MET A 1 -26.14 -18.24 -18.68
CA MET A 1 -25.53 -18.34 -17.34
C MET A 1 -24.13 -17.77 -17.42
N ARG A 2 -23.96 -16.48 -17.13
CA ARG A 2 -22.64 -15.81 -17.01
C ARG A 2 -22.59 -14.81 -15.85
N PHE A 3 -23.75 -14.50 -15.26
CA PHE A 3 -23.89 -13.50 -14.21
C PHE A 3 -23.38 -14.00 -12.85
N ASN A 4 -23.70 -15.25 -12.46
CA ASN A 4 -23.18 -15.85 -11.22
C ASN A 4 -21.66 -16.06 -11.24
N GLN A 5 -21.05 -16.24 -12.41
CA GLN A 5 -19.60 -16.38 -12.52
C GLN A 5 -18.92 -15.03 -12.29
N PHE A 6 -19.49 -13.97 -12.87
CA PHE A 6 -19.03 -12.59 -12.70
C PHE A 6 -19.11 -12.09 -11.24
N ILE A 7 -20.18 -12.43 -10.52
CA ILE A 7 -20.31 -12.07 -9.09
C ILE A 7 -19.31 -12.84 -8.22
N SER A 8 -19.10 -14.13 -8.49
CA SER A 8 -18.10 -14.91 -7.74
C SER A 8 -16.67 -14.42 -7.99
N GLU A 9 -16.36 -13.98 -9.21
CA GLU A 9 -15.07 -13.35 -9.52
C GLU A 9 -14.94 -12.00 -8.81
N MET A 10 -15.94 -11.11 -8.88
CA MET A 10 -15.90 -9.82 -8.18
C MET A 10 -15.78 -9.95 -6.65
N GLU A 11 -16.49 -10.89 -6.02
CA GLU A 11 -16.34 -11.14 -4.58
C GLU A 11 -14.96 -11.75 -4.24
N SER A 12 -14.43 -12.64 -5.08
CA SER A 12 -13.07 -13.16 -4.92
C SER A 12 -11.99 -12.09 -5.08
N MET A 13 -12.24 -11.07 -5.90
CA MET A 13 -11.30 -9.99 -6.21
C MET A 13 -11.23 -8.95 -5.09
N ALA A 14 -12.38 -8.54 -4.55
CA ALA A 14 -12.43 -7.68 -3.36
C ALA A 14 -11.73 -8.36 -2.17
N ASN A 15 -11.98 -9.66 -1.97
CA ASN A 15 -11.30 -10.45 -0.95
C ASN A 15 -9.77 -10.49 -1.13
N ALA A 16 -9.25 -10.45 -2.37
CA ALA A 16 -7.81 -10.48 -2.60
C ALA A 16 -7.14 -9.15 -2.21
N ARG A 17 -7.73 -8.01 -2.60
CA ARG A 17 -7.24 -6.68 -2.20
C ARG A 17 -7.28 -6.53 -0.68
N ASP A 18 -8.41 -6.86 -0.06
CA ASP A 18 -8.58 -6.73 1.39
C ASP A 18 -7.63 -7.65 2.16
N SER A 19 -7.36 -8.87 1.65
CA SER A 19 -6.37 -9.77 2.26
C SER A 19 -4.95 -9.22 2.14
N ILE A 20 -4.58 -8.64 0.99
CA ILE A 20 -3.27 -8.00 0.81
C ILE A 20 -3.14 -6.82 1.77
N ASN A 21 -4.14 -5.95 1.87
CA ASN A 21 -4.10 -4.78 2.77
C ASN A 21 -4.02 -5.19 4.24
N GLN A 22 -4.71 -6.27 4.61
CA GLN A 22 -4.58 -6.84 5.96
C GLN A 22 -3.15 -7.34 6.21
N ASP A 23 -2.56 -8.09 5.28
CA ASP A 23 -1.19 -8.61 5.43
C ASP A 23 -0.16 -7.47 5.44
N LEU A 24 -0.38 -6.39 4.67
CA LEU A 24 0.44 -5.18 4.69
C LEU A 24 0.38 -4.50 6.06
N ALA A 25 -0.82 -4.27 6.59
CA ALA A 25 -1.01 -3.66 7.90
C ALA A 25 -0.35 -4.49 9.02
N ASP A 26 -0.57 -5.80 9.02
CA ASP A 26 0.02 -6.70 10.01
C ASP A 26 1.55 -6.82 9.85
N GLY A 27 2.05 -6.84 8.61
CA GLY A 27 3.47 -6.98 8.30
C GLY A 27 4.30 -5.73 8.61
N LEU A 28 3.68 -4.56 8.48
CA LEU A 28 4.31 -3.24 8.65
C LEU A 28 4.04 -2.61 10.04
N GLU A 29 3.32 -3.30 10.94
CA GLU A 29 3.09 -2.83 12.32
C GLU A 29 4.40 -2.64 13.12
N ASN A 30 5.48 -3.31 12.72
CA ASN A 30 6.78 -3.20 13.39
C ASN A 30 7.62 -2.07 12.79
N ASN A 31 8.44 -1.41 13.62
CA ASN A 31 9.43 -0.46 13.13
C ASN A 31 10.65 -1.17 12.53
N PHE A 32 11.24 -0.57 11.50
CA PHE A 32 12.36 -1.14 10.73
C PHE A 32 13.65 -0.35 10.94
N GLN A 33 14.82 -0.96 10.77
CA GLN A 33 16.10 -0.22 10.96
C GLN A 33 16.50 0.60 9.75
N ASN A 34 15.93 0.30 8.59
CA ASN A 34 16.15 0.98 7.32
C ASN A 34 14.92 0.80 6.43
N PRO A 35 14.73 1.66 5.42
CA PRO A 35 13.59 1.54 4.51
C PRO A 35 13.56 0.19 3.79
N GLU A 36 14.73 -0.34 3.41
CA GLU A 36 14.83 -1.58 2.64
C GLU A 36 14.16 -2.77 3.34
N GLU A 37 14.28 -2.87 4.67
CA GLU A 37 13.62 -3.93 5.46
C GLU A 37 12.08 -3.88 5.34
N GLY A 38 11.47 -2.70 5.43
CA GLY A 38 10.02 -2.54 5.26
C GLY A 38 9.58 -2.91 3.83
N PHE A 39 10.35 -2.49 2.83
CA PHE A 39 10.07 -2.83 1.43
C PHE A 39 10.29 -4.32 1.11
N GLU A 40 11.21 -5.01 1.79
CA GLU A 40 11.35 -6.46 1.68
C GLU A 40 10.10 -7.19 2.19
N VAL A 41 9.46 -6.68 3.25
CA VAL A 41 8.17 -7.20 3.74
C VAL A 41 7.07 -7.00 2.70
N ILE A 42 6.94 -5.81 2.12
CA ILE A 42 5.97 -5.53 1.04
C ILE A 42 6.15 -6.51 -0.12
N LYS A 43 7.39 -6.69 -0.59
CA LYS A 43 7.72 -7.64 -1.67
C LYS A 43 7.38 -9.08 -1.29
N ALA A 44 7.64 -9.50 -0.06
CA ALA A 44 7.33 -10.84 0.41
C ALA A 44 5.82 -11.10 0.42
N ILE A 45 5.03 -10.13 0.88
CA ILE A 45 3.55 -10.18 0.85
C ILE A 45 3.09 -10.29 -0.60
N PHE A 46 3.53 -9.38 -1.47
CA PHE A 46 3.13 -9.35 -2.88
C PHE A 46 3.48 -10.65 -3.62
N GLY A 47 4.62 -11.26 -3.29
CA GLY A 47 5.02 -12.57 -3.79
C GLY A 47 4.04 -13.70 -3.46
N ASN A 48 3.31 -13.62 -2.34
CA ASN A 48 2.29 -14.61 -1.96
C ASN A 48 1.01 -14.49 -2.80
N TYR A 49 0.72 -13.31 -3.32
CA TYR A 49 -0.48 -13.01 -4.11
C TYR A 49 -0.22 -12.96 -5.62
N GLY A 50 1.04 -13.12 -6.04
CA GLY A 50 1.43 -13.06 -7.45
C GLY A 50 1.34 -11.65 -8.04
N VAL A 51 1.48 -10.62 -7.20
CA VAL A 51 1.58 -9.22 -7.65
C VAL A 51 2.96 -9.01 -8.29
N GLY A 52 3.01 -8.21 -9.35
CA GLY A 52 4.24 -7.90 -10.08
C GLY A 52 5.33 -7.23 -9.24
N GLU A 53 6.54 -7.10 -9.81
CA GLU A 53 7.65 -6.40 -9.16
C GLU A 53 7.32 -4.92 -8.94
N VAL A 54 7.57 -4.45 -7.71
CA VAL A 54 7.43 -3.04 -7.34
C VAL A 54 8.78 -2.33 -7.57
N PRO A 55 8.85 -1.31 -8.45
CA PRO A 55 10.10 -0.59 -8.72
C PRO A 55 10.43 0.36 -7.57
N LEU A 56 11.41 -0.03 -6.75
CA LEU A 56 11.75 0.67 -5.49
C LEU A 56 13.22 1.12 -5.46
N ASP A 57 13.79 1.42 -6.62
CA ASP A 57 15.23 1.62 -6.79
C ASP A 57 15.77 2.96 -6.25
N GLN A 58 14.93 3.82 -5.67
CA GLN A 58 15.31 5.15 -5.16
C GLN A 58 14.63 5.48 -3.82
N LEU A 59 14.87 4.67 -2.79
CA LEU A 59 14.37 4.97 -1.45
C LEU A 59 15.12 6.18 -0.85
N ASN A 60 14.38 7.20 -0.43
CA ASN A 60 14.88 8.31 0.36
C ASN A 60 15.04 7.89 1.84
N PRO A 61 16.23 8.03 2.46
CA PRO A 61 16.42 7.72 3.88
C PRO A 61 15.74 8.71 4.83
N GLU A 62 15.30 9.88 4.38
CA GLU A 62 14.51 10.79 5.22
C GLU A 62 13.02 10.40 5.27
N GLY A 63 12.63 9.36 4.53
CA GLY A 63 11.23 9.03 4.26
C GLY A 63 10.80 9.52 2.88
N ASP A 64 9.78 8.86 2.34
CA ASP A 64 9.17 9.24 1.06
C ASP A 64 7.71 8.78 1.00
N GLU A 65 6.96 9.41 0.10
CA GLU A 65 5.61 9.01 -0.29
C GLU A 65 5.67 8.48 -1.73
N ILE A 66 5.17 7.27 -1.93
CA ILE A 66 5.31 6.56 -3.20
C ILE A 66 3.96 5.98 -3.61
N ALA A 67 3.49 6.38 -4.80
CA ALA A 67 2.37 5.75 -5.48
C ALA A 67 2.87 5.05 -6.76
N VAL A 68 2.68 3.74 -6.86
CA VAL A 68 3.13 2.95 -8.01
C VAL A 68 2.05 2.00 -8.51
N ASP A 69 1.88 1.98 -9.83
CA ASP A 69 1.02 1.02 -10.50
C ASP A 69 1.58 -0.41 -10.36
N VAL A 70 0.73 -1.34 -9.95
CA VAL A 70 1.06 -2.76 -9.83
C VAL A 70 0.05 -3.63 -10.57
N GLU A 71 0.57 -4.62 -11.29
CA GLU A 71 -0.28 -5.62 -11.96
C GLU A 71 -0.67 -6.71 -10.96
N THR A 72 -1.99 -6.87 -10.76
CA THR A 72 -2.55 -7.97 -9.97
C THR A 72 -3.36 -8.90 -10.86
N ILE A 73 -3.70 -10.09 -10.33
CA ILE A 73 -4.60 -11.05 -11.01
C ILE A 73 -5.98 -10.41 -11.28
N SER A 74 -6.37 -9.44 -10.46
CA SER A 74 -7.67 -8.76 -10.53
C SER A 74 -7.69 -7.58 -11.49
N GLY A 75 -6.53 -7.08 -11.92
CA GLY A 75 -6.39 -5.86 -12.71
C GLY A 75 -5.26 -4.96 -12.19
N PRO A 76 -5.03 -3.81 -12.86
CA PRO A 76 -4.11 -2.80 -12.35
C PRO A 76 -4.66 -2.22 -11.05
N LEU A 77 -3.81 -2.10 -10.05
CA LEU A 77 -4.07 -1.39 -8.80
C LEU A 77 -2.88 -0.49 -8.51
N ILE A 78 -3.03 0.41 -7.55
CA ILE A 78 -1.99 1.33 -7.11
C ILE A 78 -1.56 0.88 -5.71
N LEU A 79 -0.26 0.62 -5.54
CA LEU A 79 0.34 0.51 -4.23
C LEU A 79 0.75 1.91 -3.78
N TYR A 80 0.12 2.37 -2.71
CA TYR A 80 0.49 3.57 -1.98
C TYR A 80 1.36 3.18 -0.78
N VAL A 81 2.48 3.84 -0.59
CA VAL A 81 3.41 3.62 0.54
C VAL A 81 3.87 4.96 1.07
N ILE A 82 3.77 5.13 2.39
CA ILE A 82 4.44 6.20 3.12
C ILE A 82 5.39 5.56 4.12
N TYR A 83 6.59 6.11 4.23
CA TYR A 83 7.50 5.72 5.30
C TYR A 83 8.33 6.91 5.76
N SER A 84 8.67 6.92 7.04
CA SER A 84 9.36 8.04 7.69
C SER A 84 10.34 7.53 8.74
N LEU A 85 11.45 8.26 8.92
CA LEU A 85 12.37 8.04 10.03
C LEU A 85 11.81 8.66 11.30
N THR A 86 11.62 7.86 12.34
CA THR A 86 11.12 8.27 13.64
C THR A 86 12.21 8.93 14.49
N ASP A 87 11.83 9.61 15.57
CA ASP A 87 12.76 10.21 16.54
C ASP A 87 13.64 9.16 17.26
N ASP A 88 13.19 7.90 17.32
CA ASP A 88 13.93 6.78 17.90
C ASP A 88 14.98 6.19 16.92
N GLY A 89 14.99 6.66 15.66
CA GLY A 89 15.95 6.28 14.63
C GLY A 89 15.59 5.00 13.88
N ASP A 90 14.33 4.57 13.98
CA ASP A 90 13.74 3.48 13.21
C ASP A 90 12.73 4.03 12.20
N TYR A 91 12.28 3.20 11.28
CA TYR A 91 11.35 3.59 10.23
C TYR A 91 9.98 3.01 10.50
N GLU A 92 8.96 3.87 10.42
CA GLU A 92 7.56 3.47 10.38
C GLU A 92 7.07 3.43 8.93
N PHE A 93 6.11 2.55 8.67
CA PHE A 93 5.56 2.32 7.34
C PHE A 93 4.04 2.28 7.39
N TYR A 94 3.43 2.88 6.38
CA TYR A 94 2.06 2.65 5.99
C TYR A 94 2.05 2.23 4.52
N ALA A 95 1.27 1.22 4.19
CA ALA A 95 1.08 0.81 2.81
C ALA A 95 -0.34 0.32 2.57
N GLU A 96 -0.91 0.71 1.43
CA GLU A 96 -2.25 0.30 1.03
C GLU A 96 -2.32 0.06 -0.48
N LEU A 97 -3.01 -1.02 -0.86
CA LEU A 97 -3.33 -1.32 -2.24
C LEU A 97 -4.74 -0.81 -2.56
N THR A 98 -4.84 0.08 -3.53
CA THR A 98 -6.07 0.80 -3.84
C THR A 98 -6.26 0.97 -5.36
N ASP A 99 -7.40 1.48 -5.79
CA ASP A 99 -7.63 1.95 -7.17
C ASP A 99 -7.51 3.49 -7.24
N ASP A 100 -7.63 4.07 -8.44
CA ASP A 100 -7.53 5.53 -8.60
C ASP A 100 -8.49 6.29 -7.67
N ASP A 101 -9.75 5.82 -7.56
CA ASP A 101 -10.75 6.44 -6.70
C ASP A 101 -10.32 6.38 -5.22
N GLY A 102 -9.84 5.22 -4.74
CA GLY A 102 -9.38 5.11 -3.36
C GLY A 102 -8.06 5.82 -3.07
N LEU A 103 -7.18 6.02 -4.06
CA LEU A 103 -6.01 6.88 -3.90
C LEU A 103 -6.41 8.34 -3.68
N GLU A 104 -7.40 8.84 -4.44
CA GLU A 104 -7.94 10.19 -4.23
C GLU A 104 -8.54 10.33 -2.83
N GLU A 105 -9.19 9.29 -2.28
CA GLU A 105 -9.69 9.30 -0.90
C GLU A 105 -8.54 9.41 0.11
N ILE A 106 -7.47 8.62 -0.02
CA ILE A 106 -6.31 8.65 0.89
C ILE A 106 -5.65 10.03 0.89
N ILE A 107 -5.36 10.57 -0.29
CA ILE A 107 -4.72 11.89 -0.42
C ILE A 107 -5.62 12.98 0.15
N SER A 108 -6.95 12.90 -0.07
CA SER A 108 -7.89 13.89 0.45
C SER A 108 -8.02 13.84 1.97
N ASP A 109 -7.93 12.66 2.59
CA ASP A 109 -7.95 12.49 4.05
C ASP A 109 -6.67 13.10 4.68
N GLU A 110 -5.51 12.89 4.05
CA GLU A 110 -4.25 13.54 4.45
C GLU A 110 -4.29 15.06 4.31
N GLU A 111 -4.86 15.59 3.21
CA GLU A 111 -4.97 17.04 3.01
C GLU A 111 -5.92 17.74 4.02
N GLU A 112 -6.87 17.02 4.63
CA GLU A 112 -7.74 17.56 5.68
C GLU A 112 -7.04 17.69 7.05
N GLU A 113 -5.95 16.95 7.31
CA GLU A 113 -5.18 17.06 8.56
C GLU A 113 -4.26 18.30 8.60
N ASP A 114 -3.95 18.90 7.45
CA ASP A 114 -3.09 20.09 7.32
C ASP A 114 -3.86 21.44 7.37
N GLU A 115 -5.17 21.45 7.69
CA GLU A 115 -5.96 22.68 7.92
C GLU A 115 -6.13 23.02 9.42
N VAL A 116 -5.03 23.20 10.15
CA VAL A 116 -5.04 23.91 11.45
C VAL A 116 -4.03 25.05 11.50
N GLU A 117 -4.31 26.16 10.82
CA GLU A 117 -4.11 27.52 11.36
C GLU A 117 -4.63 28.64 10.43
N LYS A 118 -5.74 29.31 10.82
CA LYS A 118 -5.82 30.76 11.14
C LYS A 118 -7.26 31.30 11.06
N ASP A 119 -7.90 31.49 12.21
CA ASP A 119 -8.07 32.81 12.88
C ASP A 119 -8.74 32.66 14.26
#